data_AF-A0A849NKH4-F1
#
_entry.id   AF-A0A849NKH4-F1
#
_cell.length_a   1.000
_cell.length_b   1.000
_cell.length_c   1.000
_cell.angle_alpha   90.00
_cell.angle_beta   90.00
_cell.angle_gamma   90.00
#
_symmetry.space_group_name_H-M   'P 1'
#
loop_
_entity.id
_entity.type
_entity.pdbx_description
1 polymer ?
#
loop_
_entity_poly.entity_id
_entity_poly.type
_entity_poly.pdbx_seq_one_letter_code
_entity_poly.pdbx_strand_id
1 'polypeptide(L)'
;MKKKSYNMILFLSLILFTALISWMYIFNIYEVDIDINNQIIRQGESNNSIIEIIPLNSFGFKTPFRKITPSVKFIEGSELVDITKKDNNRYSIQAKSDTGKVVLLLESEYFLYPNKFTFLIKPDEAS
;
A
#
# COMPACT_ATOMS: atom_id res chain seq x y z
N MET A 1 52.86 12.91 -1.58
CA MET A 1 51.65 12.64 -2.40
C MET A 1 50.86 11.40 -1.97
N LYS A 2 51.49 10.27 -1.58
CA LYS A 2 50.79 9.03 -1.20
C LYS A 2 49.78 9.15 -0.04
N LYS A 3 50.09 9.88 1.04
CA LYS A 3 49.15 10.11 2.17
C LYS A 3 47.86 10.86 1.78
N LYS A 4 47.95 11.87 0.90
CA LYS A 4 46.75 12.61 0.43
C LYS A 4 45.86 11.72 -0.44
N SER A 5 46.46 10.87 -1.28
CA SER A 5 45.72 9.88 -2.07
C SER A 5 45.04 8.82 -1.20
N TYR A 6 45.70 8.33 -0.15
CA TYR A 6 45.08 7.40 0.81
C TYR A 6 43.89 8.01 1.57
N ASN A 7 44.02 9.24 2.07
CA ASN A 7 42.91 9.93 2.74
C ASN A 7 41.73 10.16 1.80
N MET A 8 41.99 10.46 0.52
CA MET A 8 40.96 10.61 -0.50
C MET A 8 40.22 9.29 -0.77
N ILE A 9 40.97 8.17 -0.85
CA ILE A 9 40.39 6.84 -1.04
C ILE A 9 39.53 6.46 0.18
N LEU A 10 40.03 6.68 1.40
CA LEU A 10 39.26 6.45 2.63
C LEU A 10 37.97 7.26 2.67
N PHE A 11 38.05 8.54 2.34
CA PHE A 11 36.88 9.42 2.31
C PHE A 11 35.84 8.96 1.27
N LEU A 12 36.29 8.59 0.07
CA LEU A 12 35.41 8.06 -0.97
C LEU A 12 34.78 6.72 -0.54
N SER A 13 35.57 5.84 0.08
CA SER A 13 35.08 4.58 0.64
C SER A 13 34.00 4.80 1.70
N LEU A 14 34.18 5.81 2.57
CA LEU A 14 33.19 6.15 3.58
C LEU A 14 31.89 6.66 2.95
N ILE A 15 31.97 7.51 1.92
CA ILE A 15 30.79 7.99 1.18
C ILE A 15 30.05 6.83 0.52
N LEU A 16 30.77 5.91 -0.13
CA LEU A 16 30.15 4.75 -0.76
C LEU A 16 29.48 3.84 0.27
N PHE A 17 30.12 3.64 1.42
CA PHE A 17 29.56 2.84 2.50
C PHE A 17 28.30 3.46 3.11
N THR A 18 28.31 4.77 3.39
CA THR A 18 27.13 5.46 3.90
C THR A 18 26.01 5.51 2.86
N ALA A 19 26.34 5.65 1.58
CA ALA A 19 25.37 5.59 0.50
C ALA A 19 24.72 4.20 0.39
N LEU A 20 25.51 3.12 0.51
CA LEU A 20 25.01 1.75 0.50
C LEU A 20 24.07 1.47 1.69
N ILE A 21 24.47 1.88 2.90
CA ILE A 21 23.64 1.75 4.10
C ILE A 21 22.34 2.54 3.93
N SER A 22 22.43 3.80 3.51
CA SER A 22 21.26 4.65 3.32
C SER A 22 20.33 4.06 2.26
N TRP A 23 20.88 3.52 1.17
CA TRP A 23 20.11 2.83 0.15
C TRP A 23 19.31 1.67 0.75
N MET A 24 19.98 0.83 1.54
CA MET A 24 19.37 -0.35 2.15
C MET A 24 18.20 0.02 3.06
N TYR A 25 18.37 1.02 3.92
CA TYR A 25 17.36 1.37 4.92
C TYR A 25 16.24 2.29 4.43
N ILE A 26 16.49 3.12 3.41
CA ILE A 26 15.53 4.14 2.92
C ILE A 26 14.69 3.64 1.74
N PHE A 27 15.27 2.88 0.81
CA PHE A 27 14.64 2.57 -0.49
C PHE A 27 14.12 1.14 -0.63
N ASN A 28 14.35 0.28 0.36
CA ASN A 28 13.75 -1.05 0.43
C ASN A 28 12.42 -1.01 1.19
N ILE A 29 11.51 -1.88 0.77
CA ILE A 29 10.24 -2.12 1.44
C ILE A 29 10.49 -3.16 2.52
N TYR A 30 10.19 -2.81 3.76
CA TYR A 30 10.29 -3.70 4.92
C TYR A 30 8.93 -4.10 5.45
N GLU A 31 7.98 -3.19 5.37
CA GLU A 31 6.62 -3.38 5.82
C GLU A 31 5.65 -2.72 4.83
N VAL A 32 4.38 -3.06 4.92
CA VAL A 32 3.33 -2.46 4.12
C VAL A 32 2.16 -2.13 5.03
N ASP A 33 1.83 -0.85 5.08
CA ASP A 33 0.66 -0.37 5.77
C ASP A 33 -0.52 -0.25 4.79
N ILE A 34 -1.74 -0.43 5.30
CA ILE A 34 -2.96 -0.41 4.51
C ILE A 34 -3.92 0.58 5.15
N ASP A 35 -4.07 1.73 4.51
CA ASP A 35 -5.02 2.75 4.92
C ASP A 35 -6.33 2.57 4.16
N ILE A 36 -7.44 2.61 4.90
CA ILE A 36 -8.79 2.46 4.36
C ILE A 36 -9.61 3.63 4.89
N ASN A 37 -9.98 4.54 4.01
CA ASN A 37 -10.71 5.76 4.40
C ASN A 37 -12.08 5.45 5.03
N ASN A 38 -12.78 4.42 4.56
CA ASN A 38 -14.11 4.07 4.99
C ASN A 38 -14.42 2.59 4.74
N GLN A 39 -14.95 1.90 5.75
CA GLN A 39 -15.40 0.51 5.66
C GLN A 39 -16.92 0.38 5.41
N ILE A 40 -17.65 1.49 5.45
CA ILE A 40 -19.08 1.56 5.14
C ILE A 40 -19.25 2.22 3.78
N ILE A 41 -19.82 1.50 2.83
CA ILE A 41 -19.99 1.95 1.45
C ILE A 41 -21.50 2.21 1.24
N ARG A 42 -21.89 3.42 0.85
CA ARG A 42 -23.30 3.75 0.57
C ARG A 42 -23.62 3.56 -0.90
N GLN A 43 -24.84 3.14 -1.22
CA GLN A 43 -25.27 3.08 -2.62
C GLN A 43 -25.30 4.49 -3.24
N GLY A 44 -25.08 4.60 -4.55
CA GLY A 44 -25.15 5.88 -5.28
C GLY A 44 -23.93 6.81 -5.15
N GLU A 45 -23.13 6.72 -4.09
CA GLU A 45 -21.90 7.51 -3.96
C GLU A 45 -20.75 6.97 -4.84
N SER A 46 -20.14 7.86 -5.63
CA SER A 46 -18.94 7.53 -6.41
C SER A 46 -17.68 7.64 -5.53
N ASN A 47 -16.83 6.60 -5.50
CA ASN A 47 -15.62 6.47 -4.66
C ASN A 47 -15.84 6.41 -3.13
N ASN A 48 -16.87 5.71 -2.67
CA ASN A 48 -17.18 5.50 -1.25
C ASN A 48 -16.02 5.00 -0.38
N SER A 49 -15.16 4.14 -0.94
CA SER A 49 -14.01 3.59 -0.21
C SER A 49 -12.78 3.51 -1.10
N ILE A 50 -11.65 3.93 -0.53
CA ILE A 50 -10.33 3.92 -1.12
C ILE A 50 -9.45 3.11 -0.18
N ILE A 51 -8.84 2.06 -0.72
CA ILE A 51 -7.77 1.31 -0.09
C ILE A 51 -6.45 1.87 -0.63
N GLU A 52 -5.63 2.47 0.22
CA GLU A 52 -4.27 2.89 -0.09
C GLU A 52 -3.27 1.93 0.56
N ILE A 53 -2.34 1.41 -0.26
CA ILE A 53 -1.25 0.52 0.17
C ILE A 53 0.04 1.32 0.22
N ILE A 54 0.60 1.44 1.42
CA ILE A 54 1.73 2.30 1.72
C ILE A 54 2.96 1.42 1.99
N PRO A 55 3.91 1.30 1.04
CA PRO A 55 5.18 0.62 1.32
C PRO A 55 5.97 1.40 2.36
N LEU A 56 6.34 0.77 3.46
CA LEU A 56 7.15 1.37 4.52
C LEU A 56 8.59 0.86 4.48
N ASN A 57 9.54 1.77 4.72
CA ASN A 57 10.94 1.45 4.86
C ASN A 57 11.26 1.02 6.31
N SER A 58 12.53 0.74 6.59
CA SER A 58 12.97 0.26 7.91
C SER A 58 12.69 1.22 9.08
N PHE A 59 12.44 2.49 8.79
CA PHE A 59 12.11 3.52 9.76
C PHE A 59 10.60 3.74 9.90
N GLY A 60 9.77 2.96 9.20
CA GLY A 60 8.32 3.14 9.16
C GLY A 60 7.84 4.29 8.29
N PHE A 61 8.69 4.86 7.42
CA PHE A 61 8.30 5.93 6.50
C PHE A 61 7.96 5.39 5.11
N LYS A 62 7.09 6.11 4.38
CA LYS A 62 6.74 5.77 2.99
C LYS A 62 8.00 5.66 2.13
N THR A 63 8.20 4.50 1.54
CA THR A 63 9.39 4.19 0.73
C THR A 63 9.34 4.99 -0.57
N PRO A 64 10.34 5.84 -0.86
CA PRO A 64 10.33 6.65 -2.06
C PRO A 64 10.38 5.78 -3.33
N PHE A 65 9.63 6.17 -4.36
CA PHE A 65 9.64 5.56 -5.70
C PHE A 65 9.29 4.07 -5.78
N ARG A 66 8.80 3.48 -4.68
CA ARG A 66 8.33 2.10 -4.64
C ARG A 66 6.82 2.02 -4.77
N LYS A 67 6.37 0.99 -5.47
CA LYS A 67 4.95 0.70 -5.72
C LYS A 67 4.73 -0.78 -5.46
N ILE A 68 3.59 -1.12 -4.88
CA ILE A 68 3.20 -2.50 -4.57
C ILE A 68 1.84 -2.73 -5.19
N THR A 69 1.71 -3.76 -6.02
CA THR A 69 0.42 -4.17 -6.59
C THR A 69 0.01 -5.50 -5.93
N PRO A 70 -0.71 -5.45 -4.78
CA PRO A 70 -1.22 -6.66 -4.16
C PRO A 70 -2.30 -7.30 -5.04
N SER A 71 -2.42 -8.62 -4.94
CA SER A 71 -3.53 -9.37 -5.48
C SER A 71 -4.76 -9.16 -4.59
N VAL A 72 -5.90 -8.91 -5.22
CA VAL A 72 -7.20 -8.72 -4.55
C VAL A 72 -8.04 -9.96 -4.78
N LYS A 73 -8.47 -10.62 -3.71
CA LYS A 73 -9.37 -11.77 -3.75
C LYS A 73 -10.63 -11.46 -2.96
N PHE A 74 -11.78 -11.83 -3.53
CA PHE A 74 -13.05 -11.79 -2.81
C PHE A 74 -13.29 -13.11 -2.09
N ILE A 75 -13.66 -13.01 -0.82
CA ILE A 75 -14.16 -14.15 -0.04
C ILE A 75 -15.69 -14.18 -0.07
N GLU A 76 -16.32 -13.00 -0.04
CA GLU A 76 -17.78 -12.84 0.07
C GLU A 76 -18.20 -11.52 -0.60
N GLY A 77 -19.37 -11.49 -1.25
CA GLY A 77 -20.01 -10.26 -1.74
C GLY A 77 -19.34 -9.63 -2.97
N SER A 78 -18.67 -10.41 -3.81
CA SER A 78 -18.00 -9.92 -5.03
C SER A 78 -18.96 -9.25 -6.03
N GLU A 79 -20.19 -9.72 -6.03
CA GLU A 79 -21.30 -9.27 -6.84
C GLU A 79 -21.87 -7.93 -6.36
N LEU A 80 -21.53 -7.49 -5.14
CA LEU A 80 -22.09 -6.29 -4.52
C LEU A 80 -21.26 -5.03 -4.79
N VAL A 81 -20.00 -5.17 -5.22
CA VAL A 81 -19.08 -4.05 -5.47
C VAL A 81 -18.35 -4.18 -6.79
N ASP A 82 -17.86 -3.04 -7.28
CA ASP A 82 -16.81 -2.98 -8.29
C ASP A 82 -15.52 -2.43 -7.67
N ILE A 83 -14.39 -3.04 -8.02
CA ILE A 83 -13.07 -2.59 -7.61
C ILE A 83 -12.33 -2.08 -8.83
N THR A 84 -11.98 -0.79 -8.79
CA THR A 84 -11.19 -0.15 -9.84
C THR A 84 -9.83 0.23 -9.30
N LYS A 85 -8.77 -0.23 -9.97
CA LYS A 85 -7.41 0.20 -9.67
C LYS A 85 -7.22 1.65 -10.13
N LYS A 86 -6.99 2.57 -9.20
CA LYS A 86 -6.75 4.00 -9.50
C LYS A 86 -5.28 4.25 -9.86
N ASP A 87 -4.38 3.60 -9.14
CA ASP A 87 -2.96 3.53 -9.46
C ASP A 87 -2.34 2.25 -8.89
N ASN A 88 -1.01 2.11 -8.90
CA ASN A 88 -0.37 0.88 -8.44
C ASN A 88 -0.65 0.52 -6.99
N ASN A 89 -0.93 1.52 -6.15
CA ASN A 89 -1.06 1.39 -4.69
C ASN A 89 -2.47 1.73 -4.19
N ARG A 90 -3.35 2.25 -5.04
CA ARG A 90 -4.70 2.66 -4.64
C ARG A 90 -5.77 1.92 -5.42
N TYR A 91 -6.73 1.40 -4.67
CA TYR A 91 -7.92 0.76 -5.19
C TYR A 91 -9.14 1.53 -4.71
N SER A 92 -10.08 1.77 -5.62
CA SER A 92 -11.38 2.35 -5.30
C SER A 92 -12.42 1.24 -5.32
N ILE A 93 -13.22 1.16 -4.25
CA ILE A 93 -14.35 0.26 -4.14
C ILE A 93 -15.62 1.08 -4.24
N GLN A 94 -16.53 0.63 -5.10
CA GLN A 94 -17.83 1.25 -5.31
C GLN A 94 -18.92 0.20 -5.11
N ALA A 95 -19.97 0.56 -4.35
CA ALA A 95 -21.16 -0.27 -4.24
C ALA A 95 -21.92 -0.28 -5.57
N LYS A 96 -22.50 -1.45 -5.87
CA LYS A 96 -23.55 -1.59 -6.88
C LYS A 96 -24.91 -1.30 -6.23
N SER A 97 -25.93 -2.04 -6.64
CA SER A 97 -27.33 -1.79 -6.26
C SER A 97 -27.79 -2.53 -5.00
N ASP A 98 -27.05 -3.56 -4.57
CA ASP A 98 -27.46 -4.42 -3.47
C ASP A 98 -26.74 -4.09 -2.16
N THR A 99 -27.40 -4.37 -1.04
CA THR A 99 -26.83 -4.18 0.31
C THR A 99 -26.27 -5.50 0.82
N GLY A 100 -25.31 -5.42 1.74
CA GLY A 100 -24.74 -6.65 2.32
C GLY A 100 -23.33 -6.46 2.82
N LYS A 101 -22.62 -7.57 2.93
CA LYS A 101 -21.28 -7.64 3.46
C LYS A 101 -20.33 -8.09 2.36
N VAL A 102 -19.22 -7.38 2.20
CA VAL A 102 -18.14 -7.73 1.30
C VAL A 102 -16.92 -8.06 2.12
N VAL A 103 -16.27 -9.18 1.81
CA VAL A 103 -15.06 -9.59 2.48
C VAL A 103 -13.96 -9.71 1.44
N LEU A 104 -12.91 -8.93 1.63
CA LEU A 104 -11.76 -8.83 0.75
C LEU A 104 -10.52 -9.37 1.43
N LEU A 105 -9.65 -9.98 0.64
CA LEU A 105 -8.37 -10.50 1.06
C LEU A 105 -7.29 -9.95 0.12
N LEU A 106 -6.33 -9.23 0.70
CA LEU A 106 -5.19 -8.67 -0.01
C LEU A 106 -3.95 -9.53 0.22
N GLU A 107 -3.31 -9.94 -0.86
CA GLU A 107 -2.08 -10.73 -0.86
C GLU A 107 -0.94 -9.96 -1.54
N SER A 108 0.25 -10.03 -0.96
CA SER A 108 1.45 -9.41 -1.52
C SER A 108 2.68 -10.20 -1.07
N GLU A 109 3.75 -10.15 -1.85
CA GLU A 109 5.06 -10.71 -1.48
C GLU A 109 5.65 -10.07 -0.21
N TYR A 110 5.20 -8.86 0.14
CA TYR A 110 5.62 -8.13 1.33
C TYR A 110 4.73 -8.36 2.56
N PHE A 111 3.63 -9.10 2.42
CA PHE A 111 2.79 -9.46 3.56
C PHE A 111 3.22 -10.81 4.13
N LEU A 112 3.35 -10.90 5.45
CA LEU A 112 3.57 -12.18 6.14
C LEU A 112 2.35 -13.10 6.00
N TYR A 113 1.16 -12.52 6.04
CA TYR A 113 -0.12 -13.21 5.88
C TYR A 113 -1.06 -12.36 5.04
N PRO A 114 -2.03 -12.97 4.33
CA PRO A 114 -3.04 -12.20 3.64
C PRO A 114 -3.84 -11.31 4.58
N ASN A 115 -4.06 -10.06 4.20
CA ASN A 115 -4.80 -9.08 4.99
C ASN A 115 -6.29 -9.12 4.65
N LYS A 116 -7.13 -9.36 5.64
CA LYS A 116 -8.59 -9.51 5.48
C LYS A 116 -9.31 -8.23 5.89
N PHE A 117 -10.16 -7.72 5.01
CA PHE A 117 -10.99 -6.53 5.24
C PHE A 117 -12.45 -6.86 5.04
N THR A 118 -13.31 -6.22 5.84
CA THR A 118 -14.76 -6.35 5.73
C THR A 118 -15.35 -4.97 5.45
N PHE A 119 -16.17 -4.90 4.42
CA PHE A 119 -16.94 -3.71 4.05
C PHE A 119 -18.42 -4.00 4.21
N LEU A 120 -19.16 -3.01 4.69
CA LEU A 120 -20.61 -3.06 4.82
C LEU A 120 -21.24 -2.12 3.81
N ILE A 121 -22.07 -2.67 2.93
CA ILE A 121 -22.83 -1.87 1.97
C ILE A 121 -24.18 -1.55 2.57
N LYS A 122 -24.47 -0.25 2.66
CA LYS A 122 -25.72 0.29 3.17
C LYS A 122 -26.49 1.00 2.05
N PRO A 123 -27.83 1.06 2.14
CA PRO A 123 -28.62 1.86 1.21
C PRO A 123 -28.23 3.33 1.33
N ASP A 124 -28.49 4.10 0.26
CA ASP A 124 -28.32 5.55 0.30
C ASP A 124 -29.29 6.14 1.33
N GLU A 125 -28.79 7.03 2.20
CA GLU A 125 -29.65 7.74 3.15
C GLU A 125 -30.33 8.87 2.38
N ALA A 126 -31.47 8.56 1.76
CA ALA A 126 -32.32 9.56 1.11
C ALA A 126 -32.61 10.70 2.11
N SER A 127 -32.04 11.88 1.83
CA SER A 127 -32.31 13.14 2.51
C SER A 127 -33.61 13.76 2.03
#